data_AF-A0A1T5KAA5-F1
#
_entry.id   AF-A0A1T5KAA5-F1
#
_cell.length_a   1.000
_cell.length_b   1.000
_cell.length_c   1.000
_cell.angle_alpha   90.00
_cell.angle_beta   90.00
_cell.angle_gamma   90.00
#
_symmetry.space_group_name_H-M   'P 1'
#
loop_
_entity.id
_entity.type
_entity.pdbx_description
1 polymer ?
#
loop_
_entity_poly.entity_id
_entity_poly.type
_entity_poly.pdbx_seq_one_letter_code
_entity_poly.pdbx_strand_id
1 'polypeptide(L)'
;MKKLHLLALLGLVLAFSSCSTARFYSGFSADTASQGMILLGPSALHFYLDEKNQASLNDSLTFETQELLASLVSSKSLPVTRRVQLDSAQHVEAAAFMDYLKGQTKMRQKNSPIPTALDELLEAEGERYGLLLFAEGMSRDRKGYKKAVTKGALLGLATAILTLGAATSYSVPVKTYSGIYAAVLDAETNQIVFYNFNEAERSPLDPGSVSEQLERMLAKLRE
;
A
#
# COMPACT_ATOMS: atom_id res chain seq x y z
N MET A 1 -19.27 1.51 40.99
CA MET A 1 -18.70 2.66 40.25
C MET A 1 -17.31 2.40 39.66
N LYS A 2 -16.38 1.72 40.33
CA LYS A 2 -15.01 1.47 39.81
C LYS A 2 -14.92 0.67 38.48
N LYS A 3 -15.87 -0.23 38.19
CA LYS A 3 -15.89 -1.03 36.96
C LYS A 3 -16.31 -0.25 35.70
N LEU A 4 -17.07 0.83 35.85
CA LEU A 4 -17.51 1.67 34.73
C LEU A 4 -16.39 2.55 34.19
N HIS A 5 -15.50 3.03 35.08
CA HIS A 5 -14.31 3.77 34.69
C HIS A 5 -13.26 2.91 33.97
N LEU A 6 -13.15 1.62 34.32
CA LEU A 6 -12.22 0.70 33.65
C LEU A 6 -12.63 0.41 32.19
N LEU A 7 -13.95 0.27 31.94
CA LEU A 7 -14.51 0.09 30.59
C LEU A 7 -14.38 1.36 29.74
N ALA A 8 -14.56 2.55 30.34
CA ALA A 8 -14.34 3.82 29.66
C ALA A 8 -12.86 4.04 29.30
N LEU A 9 -11.94 3.61 30.17
CA LEU A 9 -10.50 3.67 29.89
C LEU A 9 -10.08 2.73 28.75
N LEU A 10 -10.66 1.52 28.70
CA LEU A 10 -10.39 0.54 27.65
C LEU A 10 -10.93 1.00 26.28
N GLY A 11 -12.08 1.67 26.26
CA GLY A 11 -12.63 2.31 25.06
C GLY A 11 -11.78 3.46 24.55
N LEU A 12 -11.17 4.24 25.45
CA LEU A 12 -10.28 5.35 25.10
C LEU A 12 -8.95 4.86 24.50
N VAL A 13 -8.38 3.76 25.01
CA VAL A 13 -7.13 3.19 24.50
C VAL A 13 -7.29 2.54 23.11
N LEU A 14 -8.47 2.01 22.79
CA LEU A 14 -8.77 1.44 21.46
C LEU A 14 -9.05 2.50 20.39
N ALA A 15 -9.42 3.72 20.79
CA ALA A 15 -9.72 4.83 19.87
C ALA A 15 -8.45 5.53 19.31
N PHE A 16 -7.26 5.23 19.84
CA PHE A 16 -5.98 5.81 19.38
C PHE A 16 -5.18 4.91 18.43
N SER A 17 -5.83 3.96 17.74
CA SER A 17 -5.21 3.27 16.59
C SER A 17 -5.13 4.24 15.40
N SER A 18 -4.21 5.19 15.52
CA SER A 18 -3.82 6.16 14.51
C SER A 18 -3.49 5.46 13.20
N CYS A 19 -4.27 5.73 12.16
CA CYS A 19 -3.83 5.56 10.78
C CYS A 19 -2.57 6.42 10.57
N SER A 20 -1.41 5.77 10.61
CA SER A 20 -0.14 6.34 10.20
C SER A 20 -0.23 6.78 8.73
N THR A 21 -0.55 8.05 8.49
CA THR A 21 -0.32 8.69 7.19
C THR A 21 1.01 9.42 7.27
N ALA A 22 2.08 8.75 6.90
CA ALA A 22 3.32 9.45 6.71
C ALA A 22 3.31 10.18 5.37
N ARG A 23 3.84 11.40 5.40
CA ARG A 23 3.86 12.32 4.28
C ARG A 23 5.30 12.80 4.11
N PHE A 24 5.86 12.56 2.92
CA PHE A 24 7.03 13.28 2.47
C PHE A 24 6.55 14.43 1.59
N TYR A 25 6.84 15.66 2.02
CA TYR A 25 6.66 16.86 1.22
C TYR A 25 8.01 17.53 1.11
N SER A 26 8.52 17.60 -0.11
CA SER A 26 9.54 18.56 -0.52
C SER A 26 9.07 19.18 -1.82
N GLY A 27 8.33 20.30 -1.72
CA GLY A 27 8.16 21.24 -2.84
C GLY A 27 7.09 20.92 -3.90
N PHE A 28 6.39 19.78 -3.86
CA PHE A 28 5.33 19.52 -4.82
C PHE A 28 4.09 20.37 -4.53
N SER A 29 3.80 21.37 -5.38
CA SER A 29 2.63 22.24 -5.27
C SER A 29 1.59 21.93 -6.36
N ALA A 30 0.37 22.44 -6.20
CA ALA A 30 -0.64 22.39 -7.25
C ALA A 30 -0.17 23.04 -8.57
N ASP A 31 0.71 24.04 -8.49
CA ASP A 31 1.34 24.65 -9.67
C ASP A 31 2.30 23.67 -10.36
N THR A 32 3.05 22.87 -9.59
CA THR A 32 3.87 21.78 -10.13
C THR A 32 3.02 20.71 -10.81
N ALA A 33 1.87 20.37 -10.22
CA ALA A 33 0.91 19.45 -10.81
C ALA A 33 0.36 19.95 -12.17
N SER A 34 0.34 21.26 -12.41
CA SER A 34 -0.14 21.84 -13.68
C SER A 34 0.81 21.65 -14.86
N GLN A 35 2.10 21.36 -14.61
CA GLN A 35 3.09 21.13 -15.66
C GLN A 35 2.94 19.77 -16.36
N GLY A 36 2.08 18.90 -15.82
CA GLY A 36 1.94 17.53 -16.28
C GLY A 36 3.05 16.62 -15.73
N MET A 37 2.77 15.33 -15.68
CA MET A 37 3.72 14.30 -15.26
C MET A 37 3.52 13.05 -16.10
N ILE A 38 4.57 12.25 -16.27
CA ILE A 38 4.41 10.92 -16.85
C ILE A 38 4.07 9.91 -15.78
N LEU A 39 3.24 8.94 -16.14
CA LEU A 39 2.87 7.85 -15.27
C LEU A 39 3.82 6.67 -15.52
N LEU A 40 4.61 6.31 -14.50
CA LEU A 40 5.52 5.17 -14.48
C LEU A 40 4.80 3.93 -13.97
N GLY A 41 4.42 3.03 -14.88
CA GLY A 41 3.55 1.89 -14.57
C GLY A 41 2.09 2.30 -14.36
N PRO A 42 1.17 1.37 -14.15
CA PRO A 42 1.06 0.87 -12.78
C PRO A 42 1.80 -0.45 -12.62
N SER A 43 2.46 -0.54 -11.47
CA SER A 43 3.09 -1.77 -11.01
C SER A 43 2.25 -2.41 -9.93
N ALA A 44 2.35 -3.73 -9.79
CA ALA A 44 1.73 -4.41 -8.67
C ALA A 44 2.51 -5.67 -8.26
N LEU A 45 2.29 -6.10 -7.02
CA LEU A 45 2.58 -7.44 -6.54
C LEU A 45 1.35 -7.97 -5.86
N HIS A 46 0.88 -9.15 -6.27
CA HIS A 46 -0.28 -9.78 -5.67
C HIS A 46 0.06 -11.17 -5.14
N PHE A 47 -0.02 -11.32 -3.82
CA PHE A 47 0.17 -12.60 -3.15
C PHE A 47 -1.13 -13.36 -2.94
N TYR A 48 -1.11 -14.66 -3.20
CA TYR A 48 -2.17 -15.56 -2.82
C TYR A 48 -1.77 -16.37 -1.60
N LEU A 49 -2.64 -16.39 -0.57
CA LEU A 49 -2.48 -17.26 0.58
C LEU A 49 -3.23 -18.57 0.37
N ASP A 50 -2.49 -19.66 0.41
CA ASP A 50 -3.05 -21.00 0.37
C ASP A 50 -3.74 -21.40 1.71
N GLU A 51 -4.27 -22.61 1.75
CA GLU A 51 -4.91 -23.17 2.96
C GLU A 51 -3.92 -23.36 4.12
N LYS A 52 -2.61 -23.42 3.85
CA LYS A 52 -1.53 -23.57 4.83
C LYS A 52 -1.01 -22.22 5.35
N ASN A 53 -1.59 -21.09 4.92
CA ASN A 53 -1.12 -19.73 5.17
C ASN A 53 0.24 -19.41 4.51
N GLN A 54 0.62 -20.13 3.47
CA GLN A 54 1.81 -19.80 2.70
C GLN A 54 1.43 -18.78 1.63
N ALA A 55 2.07 -17.61 1.69
CA ALA A 55 1.93 -16.59 0.68
C ALA A 55 2.83 -16.95 -0.50
N SER A 56 2.28 -16.89 -1.70
CA SER A 56 3.00 -17.06 -2.96
C SER A 56 2.62 -15.94 -3.90
N LEU A 57 3.59 -15.38 -4.63
CA LEU A 57 3.30 -14.42 -5.68
C LEU A 57 2.44 -15.10 -6.74
N ASN A 58 1.40 -14.41 -7.21
CA ASN A 58 0.50 -14.90 -8.22
C ASN A 58 0.49 -13.94 -9.41
N ASP A 59 1.06 -14.40 -10.53
CA ASP A 59 1.24 -13.56 -11.72
C ASP A 59 -0.09 -13.15 -12.35
N SER A 60 -1.08 -14.04 -12.38
CA SER A 60 -2.41 -13.73 -12.92
C SER A 60 -3.11 -12.64 -12.10
N LEU A 61 -3.09 -12.77 -10.78
CA LEU A 61 -3.69 -11.77 -9.89
C LEU A 61 -2.89 -10.45 -9.91
N THR A 62 -1.58 -10.53 -10.10
CA THR A 62 -0.71 -9.36 -10.24
C THR A 62 -1.06 -8.57 -11.51
N PHE A 63 -1.22 -9.27 -12.64
CA PHE A 63 -1.65 -8.68 -13.90
C PHE A 63 -3.04 -8.05 -13.79
N GLU A 64 -4.02 -8.75 -13.19
CA GLU A 64 -5.35 -8.19 -12.97
C GLU A 64 -5.33 -6.92 -12.10
N THR A 65 -4.51 -6.89 -11.06
CA THR A 65 -4.34 -5.69 -10.22
C THR A 65 -3.71 -4.53 -11.00
N GLN A 66 -2.73 -4.79 -11.87
CA GLN A 66 -2.12 -3.77 -12.73
C GLN A 66 -3.15 -3.18 -13.70
N GLU A 67 -3.92 -4.03 -14.39
CA GLU A 67 -4.96 -3.60 -15.32
C GLU A 67 -6.08 -2.82 -14.63
N LEU A 68 -6.50 -3.27 -13.44
CA LEU A 68 -7.46 -2.54 -12.63
C LEU A 68 -6.93 -1.15 -12.27
N LEU A 69 -5.69 -1.06 -11.78
CA LEU A 69 -5.09 0.22 -11.42
C LEU A 69 -4.93 1.12 -12.64
N ALA A 70 -4.53 0.57 -13.79
CA ALA A 70 -4.41 1.31 -15.05
C ALA A 70 -5.74 1.90 -15.49
N SER A 71 -6.79 1.09 -15.50
CA SER A 71 -8.13 1.53 -15.88
C SER A 71 -8.66 2.65 -14.97
N LEU A 72 -8.41 2.54 -13.66
CA LEU A 72 -8.85 3.53 -12.68
C LEU A 72 -8.08 4.83 -12.81
N VAL A 73 -6.78 4.77 -13.07
CA VAL A 73 -5.94 5.95 -13.27
C VAL A 73 -6.35 6.71 -14.53
N SER A 74 -6.59 5.99 -15.65
CA SER A 74 -7.09 6.60 -16.89
C SER A 74 -8.47 7.24 -16.73
N SER A 75 -9.29 6.74 -15.80
CA SER A 75 -10.62 7.30 -15.52
C SER A 75 -10.62 8.57 -14.66
N LYS A 76 -9.48 8.91 -14.03
CA LYS A 76 -9.37 10.04 -13.10
C LYS A 76 -8.69 11.23 -13.76
N SER A 77 -9.09 12.43 -13.34
CA SER A 77 -8.50 13.71 -13.76
C SER A 77 -7.15 13.96 -13.08
N LEU A 78 -6.17 13.11 -13.33
CA LEU A 78 -4.80 13.33 -12.89
C LEU A 78 -4.05 14.14 -13.96
N PRO A 79 -3.04 14.92 -13.57
CA PRO A 79 -2.19 15.65 -14.51
C PRO A 79 -1.21 14.70 -15.25
N VAL A 80 -1.65 13.51 -15.63
CA VAL A 80 -0.83 12.53 -16.34
C VAL A 80 -0.90 12.83 -17.83
N THR A 81 0.24 13.12 -18.45
CA THR A 81 0.33 13.42 -19.90
C THR A 81 0.38 12.15 -20.73
N ARG A 82 1.17 11.16 -20.30
CA ARG A 82 1.31 9.85 -20.92
C ARG A 82 1.73 8.79 -19.91
N ARG A 83 1.61 7.52 -20.31
CA ARG A 83 2.07 6.36 -19.54
C ARG A 83 3.32 5.80 -20.17
N VAL A 84 4.30 5.48 -19.33
CA VAL A 84 5.51 4.74 -19.67
C VAL A 84 5.43 3.38 -18.99
N GLN A 85 5.61 2.34 -19.78
CA GLN A 85 5.62 0.97 -19.27
C GLN A 85 6.99 0.67 -18.69
N LEU A 86 7.03 0.17 -17.46
CA LEU A 86 8.27 -0.28 -16.85
C LEU A 86 8.66 -1.64 -17.41
N ASP A 87 9.96 -1.85 -17.61
CA ASP A 87 10.51 -3.17 -17.88
C ASP A 87 10.59 -4.03 -16.60
N SER A 88 11.01 -5.29 -16.72
CA SER A 88 11.09 -6.21 -15.58
C SER A 88 12.06 -5.75 -14.49
N ALA A 89 13.18 -5.13 -14.85
CA ALA A 89 14.18 -4.68 -13.88
C ALA A 89 13.67 -3.44 -13.14
N GLN A 90 13.11 -2.48 -13.88
CA GLN A 90 12.47 -1.29 -13.35
C GLN A 90 11.27 -1.62 -12.45
N HIS A 91 10.50 -2.66 -12.76
CA HIS A 91 9.44 -3.16 -11.89
C HIS A 91 9.97 -3.65 -10.53
N VAL A 92 11.07 -4.41 -10.53
CA VAL A 92 11.70 -4.90 -9.29
C VAL A 92 12.26 -3.74 -8.47
N GLU A 93 12.92 -2.79 -9.13
CA GLU A 93 13.48 -1.60 -8.47
C GLU A 93 12.39 -0.70 -7.90
N ALA A 94 11.31 -0.46 -8.65
CA ALA A 94 10.14 0.27 -8.16
C ALA A 94 9.50 -0.40 -6.94
N ALA A 95 9.37 -1.73 -6.94
CA ALA A 95 8.84 -2.47 -5.80
C ALA A 95 9.74 -2.35 -4.56
N ALA A 96 11.06 -2.56 -4.74
CA ALA A 96 12.05 -2.41 -3.67
C ALA A 96 12.08 -0.99 -3.11
N PHE A 97 11.95 0.00 -4.00
CA PHE A 97 11.88 1.40 -3.60
C PHE A 97 10.63 1.73 -2.81
N MET A 98 9.46 1.25 -3.23
CA MET A 98 8.22 1.44 -2.47
C MET A 98 8.29 0.81 -1.07
N ASP A 99 8.90 -0.38 -0.94
CA ASP A 99 9.14 -1.00 0.36
C ASP A 99 10.10 -0.18 1.23
N TYR A 100 11.18 0.34 0.63
CA TYR A 100 12.08 1.29 1.29
C TYR A 100 11.34 2.53 1.81
N LEU A 101 10.47 3.15 1.00
CA LEU A 101 9.68 4.31 1.42
C LEU A 101 8.71 3.97 2.54
N LYS A 102 8.05 2.81 2.47
CA LYS A 102 7.22 2.27 3.55
C LYS A 102 8.02 2.12 4.85
N GLY A 103 9.28 1.73 4.80
CA GLY A 103 10.18 1.74 5.96
C GLY A 103 10.47 3.15 6.49
N GLN A 104 10.78 4.09 5.59
CA GLN A 104 11.21 5.45 5.93
C GLN A 104 10.10 6.34 6.50
N THR A 105 8.84 6.08 6.14
CA THR A 105 7.69 6.79 6.70
C THR A 105 7.64 6.79 8.23
N LYS A 106 8.13 5.71 8.84
CA LYS A 106 8.25 5.57 10.30
C LYS A 106 9.32 6.49 10.89
N MET A 107 10.28 6.94 10.06
CA MET A 107 11.48 7.69 10.43
C MET A 107 11.43 9.18 10.04
N ARG A 108 10.39 9.65 9.34
CA ARG A 108 10.19 11.07 8.91
C ARG A 108 11.40 11.71 8.18
N GLN A 109 12.12 10.94 7.37
CA GLN A 109 13.26 11.47 6.59
C GLN A 109 12.81 12.32 5.39
N LYS A 110 13.23 13.59 5.33
CA LYS A 110 12.75 14.52 4.28
C LYS A 110 13.34 14.31 2.89
N ASN A 111 14.47 13.61 2.77
CA ASN A 111 15.20 13.47 1.52
C ASN A 111 15.40 11.99 1.21
N SER A 112 14.69 11.49 0.20
CA SER A 112 14.88 10.14 -0.33
C SER A 112 15.26 10.26 -1.80
N PRO A 113 16.48 9.82 -2.19
CA PRO A 113 16.91 9.86 -3.58
C PRO A 113 16.07 8.92 -4.44
N ILE A 114 15.94 9.24 -5.72
CA ILE A 114 15.25 8.38 -6.69
C ILE A 114 16.20 7.22 -7.06
N PRO A 115 15.68 5.99 -7.29
CA PRO A 115 16.48 4.90 -7.82
C PRO A 115 17.02 5.23 -9.21
N THR A 116 18.28 4.89 -9.48
CA THR A 116 18.99 5.28 -10.70
C THR A 116 18.23 4.90 -11.98
N ALA A 117 17.64 3.70 -12.06
CA ALA A 117 16.94 3.31 -13.28
C ALA A 117 15.64 4.10 -13.50
N LEU A 118 15.00 4.58 -12.44
CA LEU A 118 13.80 5.41 -12.55
C LEU A 118 14.15 6.86 -12.91
N ASP A 119 15.29 7.35 -12.41
CA ASP A 119 15.84 8.67 -12.75
C ASP A 119 16.26 8.71 -14.23
N GLU A 120 17.06 7.74 -14.68
CA GLU A 120 17.47 7.57 -16.07
C GLU A 120 16.26 7.42 -17.01
N LEU A 121 15.19 6.74 -16.56
CA LEU A 121 13.96 6.61 -17.34
C LEU A 121 13.26 7.97 -17.53
N LEU A 122 13.19 8.79 -16.48
CA LEU A 122 12.60 10.13 -16.57
C LEU A 122 13.40 11.05 -17.48
N GLU A 123 14.73 11.01 -17.37
CA GLU A 123 15.63 11.77 -18.25
C GLU A 123 15.49 11.34 -19.72
N ALA A 124 15.42 10.02 -20.00
CA ALA A 124 15.24 9.49 -21.34
C ALA A 124 13.90 9.90 -21.97
N GLU A 125 12.87 10.03 -21.15
CA GLU A 125 11.55 10.51 -21.55
C GLU A 125 11.48 12.05 -21.68
N GLY A 126 12.50 12.77 -21.22
CA GLY A 126 12.58 14.23 -21.25
C GLY A 126 11.60 14.91 -20.30
N GLU A 127 11.21 14.24 -19.22
CA GLU A 127 10.13 14.67 -18.33
C GLU A 127 10.67 14.86 -16.92
N ARG A 128 10.39 16.02 -16.32
CA ARG A 128 10.88 16.34 -14.98
C ARG A 128 10.18 15.50 -13.91
N TYR A 129 8.87 15.30 -14.05
CA TYR A 129 8.06 14.66 -13.02
C TYR A 129 7.52 13.31 -13.46
N GLY A 130 7.75 12.31 -12.60
CA GLY A 130 7.22 10.96 -12.75
C GLY A 130 6.29 10.58 -11.62
N LEU A 131 5.06 10.17 -11.92
CA LEU A 131 4.16 9.53 -10.96
C LEU A 131 4.40 8.02 -10.99
N LEU A 132 4.95 7.48 -9.91
CA LEU A 132 5.05 6.03 -9.70
C LEU A 132 3.84 5.54 -8.91
N LEU A 133 3.05 4.64 -9.51
CA LEU A 133 1.94 3.96 -8.85
C LEU A 133 2.26 2.48 -8.65
N PHE A 134 2.12 2.03 -7.42
CA PHE A 134 2.37 0.64 -7.03
C PHE A 134 1.21 0.11 -6.18
N ALA A 135 0.77 -1.11 -6.47
CA ALA A 135 -0.21 -1.82 -5.66
C ALA A 135 0.38 -3.09 -5.04
N GLU A 136 0.14 -3.28 -3.75
CA GLU A 136 0.43 -4.52 -3.04
C GLU A 136 -0.90 -5.18 -2.67
N GLY A 137 -1.16 -6.36 -3.20
CA GLY A 137 -2.39 -7.10 -2.98
C GLY A 137 -2.12 -8.42 -2.26
N MET A 138 -3.05 -8.81 -1.41
CA MET A 138 -3.03 -10.14 -0.83
C MET A 138 -4.44 -10.72 -0.79
N SER A 139 -4.64 -11.82 -1.50
CA SER A 139 -5.93 -12.52 -1.60
C SER A 139 -5.88 -13.90 -0.96
N ARG A 140 -7.07 -14.37 -0.58
CA ARG A 140 -7.25 -15.68 0.06
C ARG A 140 -8.67 -16.19 -0.15
N ASP A 141 -8.82 -17.50 -0.22
CA ASP A 141 -10.16 -18.11 -0.17
C ASP A 141 -10.87 -17.84 1.18
N ARG A 142 -12.08 -17.32 1.09
CA ARG A 142 -12.96 -16.98 2.22
C ARG A 142 -13.36 -18.20 3.05
N LYS A 143 -13.46 -19.39 2.43
CA LYS A 143 -13.72 -20.65 3.17
C LYS A 143 -12.50 -21.07 4.00
N GLY A 144 -11.30 -20.96 3.42
CA GLY A 144 -10.03 -21.19 4.11
C GLY A 144 -9.83 -20.26 5.32
N TYR A 145 -10.13 -18.97 5.18
CA TYR A 145 -10.00 -17.99 6.28
C TYR A 145 -10.90 -18.34 7.49
N LYS A 146 -12.19 -18.63 7.27
CA LYS A 146 -13.11 -19.02 8.37
C LYS A 146 -12.61 -20.26 9.11
N LYS A 147 -12.17 -21.28 8.37
CA LYS A 147 -11.62 -22.52 8.94
C LYS A 147 -10.37 -22.25 9.78
N ALA A 148 -9.49 -21.35 9.32
CA ALA A 148 -8.28 -20.96 10.04
C ALA A 148 -8.59 -20.17 11.33
N VAL A 149 -9.55 -19.22 11.28
CA VAL A 149 -10.01 -18.47 12.46
C VAL A 149 -10.63 -19.41 13.49
N THR A 150 -11.53 -20.30 13.08
CA THR A 150 -12.18 -21.26 14.00
C THR A 150 -11.15 -22.20 14.64
N LYS A 151 -10.20 -22.73 13.86
CA LYS A 151 -9.12 -23.56 14.40
C LYS A 151 -8.27 -22.79 15.42
N GLY A 152 -7.86 -21.57 15.08
CA GLY A 152 -7.07 -20.72 15.98
C GLY A 152 -7.80 -20.38 17.27
N ALA A 153 -9.09 -20.04 17.19
CA ALA A 153 -9.92 -19.75 18.37
C ALA A 153 -10.10 -21.00 19.25
N LEU A 154 -10.36 -22.16 18.65
CA LEU A 154 -10.53 -23.42 19.39
C LEU A 154 -9.24 -23.84 20.09
N LEU A 155 -8.09 -23.76 19.39
CA LEU A 155 -6.78 -24.09 19.95
C LEU A 155 -6.37 -23.08 21.02
N GLY A 156 -6.63 -21.79 20.81
CA GLY A 156 -6.40 -20.72 21.78
C GLY A 156 -7.22 -20.90 23.06
N LEU A 157 -8.50 -21.28 22.94
CA LEU A 157 -9.34 -21.62 24.09
C LEU A 157 -8.87 -22.89 24.80
N ALA A 158 -8.55 -23.95 24.05
CA ALA A 158 -8.07 -25.20 24.62
C ALA A 158 -6.74 -25.01 25.36
N THR A 159 -5.79 -24.30 24.76
CA THR A 159 -4.52 -23.97 25.41
C THR A 159 -4.74 -23.08 26.62
N ALA A 160 -5.53 -22.02 26.54
CA ALA A 160 -5.84 -21.16 27.70
C ALA A 160 -6.46 -21.92 28.88
N ILE A 161 -7.29 -22.94 28.62
CA ILE A 161 -7.83 -23.83 29.66
C ILE A 161 -6.73 -24.73 30.23
N LEU A 162 -5.94 -25.38 29.36
CA LEU A 162 -4.90 -26.33 29.75
C LEU A 162 -3.70 -25.67 30.43
N THR A 163 -3.43 -24.40 30.15
CA THR A 163 -2.30 -23.64 30.68
C THR A 163 -2.72 -22.66 31.77
N LEU A 164 -3.95 -22.77 32.31
CA LEU A 164 -4.47 -21.91 33.37
C LEU A 164 -4.35 -20.40 33.06
N GLY A 165 -4.60 -20.04 31.81
CA GLY A 165 -4.58 -18.65 31.34
C GLY A 165 -3.23 -18.18 30.81
N ALA A 166 -2.21 -19.04 30.68
CA ALA A 166 -1.00 -18.66 29.94
C ALA A 166 -1.32 -18.62 28.43
N ALA A 167 -1.47 -17.40 27.91
CA ALA A 167 -1.74 -17.16 26.50
C ALA A 167 -0.57 -17.65 25.65
N THR A 168 -0.82 -18.65 24.79
CA THR A 168 0.12 -18.98 23.72
C THR A 168 -0.22 -18.14 22.48
N SER A 169 0.79 -17.55 21.85
CA SER A 169 0.64 -16.74 20.65
C SER A 169 0.28 -17.63 19.46
N TYR A 170 -1.01 -17.84 19.22
CA TYR A 170 -1.45 -18.40 17.94
C TYR A 170 -1.43 -17.29 16.88
N SER A 171 -0.75 -17.52 15.75
CA SER A 171 -0.74 -16.57 14.64
C SER A 171 -2.16 -16.35 14.13
N VAL A 172 -2.68 -15.13 14.28
CA VAL A 172 -3.98 -14.75 13.71
C VAL A 172 -3.88 -14.91 12.19
N PRO A 173 -4.83 -15.60 11.54
CA PRO A 173 -4.79 -15.79 10.10
C PRO A 173 -4.81 -14.43 9.40
N VAL A 174 -3.89 -14.23 8.47
CA VAL A 174 -3.77 -12.97 7.72
C VAL A 174 -4.99 -12.82 6.81
N LYS A 175 -5.64 -11.65 6.89
CA LYS A 175 -6.82 -11.28 6.09
C LYS A 175 -6.42 -10.81 4.71
N THR A 176 -7.39 -10.77 3.79
CA THR A 176 -7.25 -10.06 2.51
C THR A 176 -6.84 -8.62 2.75
N TYR A 177 -5.89 -8.12 1.96
CA TYR A 177 -5.30 -6.80 2.11
C TYR A 177 -5.06 -6.15 0.74
N SER A 178 -5.21 -4.83 0.71
CA SER A 178 -4.95 -3.97 -0.44
C SER A 178 -4.18 -2.73 0.01
N GLY A 179 -2.96 -2.58 -0.49
CA GLY A 179 -2.13 -1.39 -0.33
C GLY A 179 -1.93 -0.71 -1.68
N ILE A 180 -2.16 0.60 -1.75
CA ILE A 180 -1.83 1.43 -2.92
C ILE A 180 -0.86 2.50 -2.48
N TYR A 181 0.19 2.69 -3.27
CA TYR A 181 1.29 3.60 -3.03
C TYR A 181 1.45 4.52 -4.23
N ALA A 182 1.69 5.81 -3.95
CA ALA A 182 2.02 6.81 -4.95
C ALA A 182 3.25 7.59 -4.53
N ALA A 183 4.19 7.74 -5.45
CA ALA A 183 5.33 8.64 -5.31
C ALA A 183 5.41 9.57 -6.52
N VAL A 184 5.74 10.83 -6.30
CA VAL A 184 6.17 11.73 -7.39
C VAL A 184 7.66 11.94 -7.28
N LEU A 185 8.33 11.63 -8.38
CA LEU A 185 9.77 11.71 -8.58
C LEU A 185 10.08 13.03 -9.32
N ASP A 186 11.12 13.75 -8.91
CA ASP A 186 11.64 14.95 -9.58
C ASP A 186 13.07 14.68 -10.08
N ALA A 187 13.22 14.53 -11.39
CA ALA A 187 14.51 14.26 -12.05
C ALA A 187 15.50 15.45 -11.91
N GLU A 188 15.01 16.69 -11.78
CA GLU A 188 15.91 17.85 -11.63
C GLU A 188 16.65 17.84 -10.29
N THR A 189 15.95 17.41 -9.23
CA THR A 189 16.50 17.39 -7.86
C THR A 189 16.94 16.02 -7.40
N ASN A 190 16.72 14.99 -8.23
CA ASN A 190 16.90 13.58 -7.95
C ASN A 190 16.30 13.17 -6.59
N GLN A 191 15.07 13.62 -6.34
CA GLN A 191 14.38 13.43 -5.07
C GLN A 191 12.91 13.11 -5.26
N ILE A 192 12.35 12.40 -4.27
CA ILE A 192 10.91 12.29 -4.13
C ILE A 192 10.36 13.58 -3.55
N VAL A 193 9.38 14.15 -4.25
CA VAL A 193 8.72 15.41 -3.87
C VAL A 193 7.34 15.18 -3.25
N PHE A 194 6.75 14.01 -3.50
CA PHE A 194 5.50 13.54 -2.89
C PHE A 194 5.54 12.04 -2.64
N TYR A 195 5.06 11.59 -1.49
CA TYR A 195 4.76 10.18 -1.26
C TYR A 195 3.56 10.03 -0.33
N ASN A 196 2.63 9.16 -0.71
CA ASN A 196 1.46 8.83 0.08
C ASN A 196 1.04 7.38 -0.21
N PHE A 197 0.36 6.77 0.75
CA PHE A 197 -0.10 5.40 0.62
C PHE A 197 -1.42 5.20 1.37
N ASN A 198 -2.16 4.18 0.97
CA ASN A 198 -3.40 3.79 1.59
C ASN A 198 -3.49 2.26 1.66
N GLU A 199 -3.56 1.74 2.88
CA GLU A 199 -3.65 0.32 3.19
C GLU A 199 -5.01 0.02 3.81
N ALA A 200 -5.67 -1.05 3.34
CA ALA A 200 -6.95 -1.49 3.89
C ALA A 200 -7.09 -3.01 3.88
N GLU A 201 -7.79 -3.55 4.88
CA GLU A 201 -8.24 -4.95 4.91
C GLU A 201 -9.42 -5.18 3.94
N ARG A 202 -9.19 -4.93 2.65
CA ARG A 202 -10.18 -5.07 1.57
C ARG A 202 -9.55 -5.81 0.39
N SER A 203 -10.39 -6.25 -0.55
CA SER A 203 -9.92 -6.94 -1.74
C SER A 203 -9.13 -5.98 -2.65
N PRO A 204 -7.92 -6.36 -3.10
CA PRO A 204 -7.14 -5.59 -4.07
C PRO A 204 -7.69 -5.69 -5.50
N LEU A 205 -8.76 -6.48 -5.72
CA LEU A 205 -9.44 -6.63 -7.00
C LEU A 205 -10.84 -6.03 -7.00
N ASP A 206 -11.30 -5.46 -5.88
CA ASP A 206 -12.57 -4.77 -5.81
C ASP A 206 -12.42 -3.34 -6.37
N PRO A 207 -13.00 -3.01 -7.54
CA PRO A 207 -12.80 -1.70 -8.16
C PRO A 207 -13.29 -0.55 -7.29
N GLY A 208 -14.36 -0.76 -6.52
CA GLY A 208 -14.90 0.25 -5.60
C GLY A 208 -13.90 0.61 -4.51
N SER A 209 -13.36 -0.41 -3.83
CA SER A 209 -12.33 -0.23 -2.81
C SER A 209 -11.06 0.41 -3.36
N VAL A 210 -10.53 -0.09 -4.50
CA VAL A 210 -9.29 0.42 -5.10
C VAL A 210 -9.47 1.87 -5.56
N SER A 211 -10.62 2.21 -6.16
CA SER A 211 -10.94 3.58 -6.57
C SER A 211 -11.03 4.53 -5.37
N GLU A 212 -11.66 4.11 -4.27
CA GLU A 212 -11.73 4.91 -3.04
C GLU A 212 -10.34 5.13 -2.44
N GLN A 213 -9.49 4.09 -2.41
CA GLN A 213 -8.11 4.22 -1.92
C GLN A 213 -7.30 5.19 -2.77
N LEU A 214 -7.42 5.09 -4.10
CA LEU A 214 -6.76 5.94 -5.06
C LEU A 214 -7.20 7.41 -4.94
N GLU A 215 -8.51 7.68 -4.83
CA GLU A 215 -9.04 9.04 -4.60
C GLU A 215 -8.48 9.65 -3.30
N ARG A 216 -8.56 8.93 -2.19
CA ARG A 216 -8.05 9.41 -0.90
C ARG A 216 -6.55 9.71 -0.94
N MET A 217 -5.80 8.91 -1.70
CA MET A 217 -4.36 9.06 -1.82
C MET A 217 -4.01 10.28 -2.68
N LEU A 218 -4.69 10.44 -3.82
CA LEU A 218 -4.40 11.47 -4.83
C LEU A 218 -5.08 12.81 -4.54
N ALA A 219 -6.12 12.87 -3.71
CA ALA A 219 -6.69 14.13 -3.24
C ALA A 219 -5.61 15.03 -2.61
N LYS A 220 -4.66 14.44 -1.86
CA LYS A 220 -3.55 15.17 -1.23
C LYS A 220 -2.50 15.70 -2.22
N LEU A 221 -2.48 15.18 -3.44
CA LEU A 221 -1.59 15.67 -4.50
C LEU A 221 -2.13 16.97 -5.12
N ARG A 222 -3.41 17.28 -4.87
CA ARG A 222 -4.11 18.48 -5.36
C ARG A 222 -4.24 19.58 -4.29
N GLU A 223 -3.90 19.28 -3.04
CA GLU A 223 -3.88 20.22 -1.90
C GLU A 223 -2.56 20.99 -1.86
#